data_AF-A0A2E3FLR8-F1
#
_entry.id   AF-A0A2E3FLR8-F1
#
_cell.length_a   1.000
_cell.length_b   1.000
_cell.length_c   1.000
_cell.angle_alpha   90.00
_cell.angle_beta   90.00
_cell.angle_gamma   90.00
#
_symmetry.space_group_name_H-M   'P 1'
#
loop_
_entity.id
_entity.type
_entity.pdbx_description
1 polymer ?
#
loop_
_entity_poly.entity_id
_entity_poly.type
_entity_poly.pdbx_seq_one_letter_code
_entity_poly.pdbx_strand_id
1 'polypeptide(L)'
;MISTTSNDVIVLDVEKYPQVGEWGILIGTYLGLEAYHLADEYFKTIPQHITYLRYDSKSGIMGDRYWSEIRFQKSTYGVNEEGTTNKEKETIPDTIYSDYVIPYMKDVITLAIQEEFEHRHNVLLTKFSTLEEATWVDQICEATAYIADNSFETKLIHSLAEVRDLTTLEFATKIVDKQTEFKTQLYDLAVAEQKMIHIVTGCTTVRDLNVVLEDYFSIAMSNAQCLEYGRCTTNEETGNIERKETFDYSGGYKF
;
A
#
# COMPACT_ATOMS: atom_id res chain seq x y z
N MET A 1 9.09 15.46 -29.63
CA MET A 1 7.79 15.51 -28.91
C MET A 1 7.16 14.14 -29.04
N ILE A 2 7.29 13.30 -28.02
CA ILE A 2 6.54 12.04 -27.95
C ILE A 2 5.11 12.45 -27.57
N SER A 3 4.12 11.99 -28.33
CA SER A 3 2.70 12.26 -28.10
C SER A 3 2.27 11.66 -26.77
N THR A 4 2.28 12.44 -25.70
CA THR A 4 2.07 11.99 -24.31
C THR A 4 0.66 11.49 -24.02
N THR A 5 -0.32 11.70 -24.89
CA THR A 5 -1.71 11.24 -24.70
C THR A 5 -1.94 9.76 -25.02
N SER A 6 -0.95 9.06 -25.58
CA SER A 6 -1.08 7.65 -26.00
C SER A 6 -0.44 6.64 -25.05
N ASN A 7 0.41 7.07 -24.13
CA ASN A 7 1.18 6.15 -23.30
C ASN A 7 0.36 5.67 -22.11
N ASP A 8 0.44 4.37 -21.84
CA ASP A 8 -0.13 3.75 -20.65
C ASP A 8 0.45 4.36 -19.37
N VAL A 9 -0.31 4.21 -18.29
CA VAL A 9 0.09 4.67 -16.96
C VAL A 9 0.57 3.47 -16.15
N ILE A 10 1.72 3.62 -15.52
CA ILE A 10 2.24 2.68 -14.53
C ILE A 10 2.16 3.31 -13.13
N VAL A 11 1.81 2.52 -12.12
CA VAL A 11 1.94 2.90 -10.70
C VAL A 11 2.77 1.85 -9.98
N LEU A 12 3.81 2.27 -9.28
CA LEU A 12 4.73 1.38 -8.56
C LEU A 12 5.44 2.11 -7.41
N ASP A 13 6.06 1.34 -6.53
CA ASP A 13 7.13 1.86 -5.66
C ASP A 13 8.40 2.06 -6.51
N VAL A 14 8.75 3.34 -6.72
CA VAL A 14 9.91 3.69 -7.54
C VAL A 14 11.23 3.29 -6.88
N GLU A 15 11.29 3.15 -5.55
CA GLU A 15 12.51 2.78 -4.85
C GLU A 15 12.93 1.35 -5.21
N LYS A 16 11.95 0.46 -5.46
CA LYS A 16 12.20 -0.91 -5.93
C LYS A 16 12.74 -0.97 -7.36
N TYR A 17 12.40 0.00 -8.21
CA TYR A 17 12.87 0.03 -9.60
C TYR A 17 13.02 1.47 -10.15
N PRO A 18 14.09 2.20 -9.76
CA PRO A 18 14.23 3.63 -10.03
C PRO A 18 14.27 4.03 -11.50
N GLN A 19 14.62 3.08 -12.38
CA GLN A 19 14.73 3.32 -13.82
C GLN A 19 13.41 3.79 -14.44
N VAL A 20 12.26 3.40 -13.88
CA VAL A 20 10.96 3.90 -14.36
C VAL A 20 10.84 5.42 -14.19
N GLY A 21 11.42 6.00 -13.14
CA GLY A 21 11.44 7.44 -12.93
C GLY A 21 12.30 8.20 -13.95
N GLU A 22 13.28 7.52 -14.58
CA GLU A 22 14.09 8.09 -15.66
C GLU A 22 13.40 8.00 -17.02
N TRP A 23 12.59 6.95 -17.24
CA TRP A 23 11.92 6.68 -18.52
C TRP A 23 10.56 7.36 -18.65
N GLY A 24 9.85 7.47 -17.53
CA GLY A 24 8.47 7.94 -17.48
C GLY A 24 8.34 9.44 -17.28
N ILE A 25 7.12 9.94 -17.46
CA ILE A 25 6.74 11.31 -17.05
C ILE A 25 5.84 11.18 -15.82
N LEU A 26 6.31 11.68 -14.67
CA LEU A 26 5.55 11.65 -13.42
C LEU A 26 4.23 12.41 -13.58
N ILE A 27 3.13 11.78 -13.17
CA ILE A 27 1.79 12.38 -13.16
C ILE A 27 1.21 12.51 -11.75
N GLY A 28 1.57 11.62 -10.83
CA GLY A 28 1.04 11.63 -9.47
C GLY A 28 1.89 10.86 -8.47
N THR A 29 1.67 11.15 -7.20
CA THR A 29 2.34 10.52 -6.05
C THR A 29 1.30 10.19 -4.99
N TYR A 30 1.26 8.92 -4.57
CA TYR A 30 0.20 8.39 -3.73
C TYR A 30 0.78 7.36 -2.77
N LEU A 31 0.73 7.63 -1.45
CA LEU A 31 1.07 6.61 -0.44
C LEU A 31 2.48 6.02 -0.61
N GLY A 32 3.47 6.84 -0.96
CA GLY A 32 4.83 6.39 -1.28
C GLY A 32 5.00 5.75 -2.66
N LEU A 33 3.90 5.52 -3.39
CA LEU A 33 3.92 5.07 -4.79
C LEU A 33 3.95 6.27 -5.74
N GLU A 34 4.45 6.03 -6.94
CA GLU A 34 4.53 7.03 -7.99
C GLU A 34 3.85 6.54 -9.27
N ALA A 35 3.12 7.45 -9.93
CA ALA A 35 2.39 7.20 -11.16
C ALA A 35 3.08 7.90 -12.33
N TYR A 36 3.31 7.17 -13.42
CA TYR A 36 4.04 7.66 -14.59
C TYR A 36 3.32 7.34 -15.90
N HIS A 37 3.36 8.27 -16.87
CA HIS A 37 3.19 7.89 -18.27
C HIS A 37 4.44 7.16 -18.76
N LEU A 38 4.28 5.91 -19.21
CA LEU A 38 5.39 5.08 -19.66
C LEU A 38 5.12 4.51 -21.06
N ALA A 39 6.12 4.57 -21.94
CA ALA A 39 6.00 3.99 -23.26
C ALA A 39 5.98 2.45 -23.20
N ASP A 40 5.21 1.82 -24.08
CA ASP A 40 4.99 0.36 -24.13
C ASP A 40 6.27 -0.48 -24.21
N GLU A 41 7.32 0.07 -24.82
CA GLU A 41 8.60 -0.61 -24.96
C GLU A 41 9.28 -0.90 -23.61
N TYR A 42 9.09 -0.02 -22.61
CA TYR A 42 9.71 -0.15 -21.30
C TYR A 42 9.02 -1.18 -20.40
N PHE A 43 7.74 -1.48 -20.61
CA PHE A 43 7.07 -2.51 -19.81
C PHE A 43 7.71 -3.89 -19.97
N LYS A 44 8.36 -4.16 -21.11
CA LYS A 44 9.06 -5.42 -21.36
C LYS A 44 10.41 -5.53 -20.63
N THR A 45 10.94 -4.40 -20.15
CA THR A 45 12.23 -4.36 -19.45
C THR A 45 12.08 -4.42 -17.94
N ILE A 46 10.86 -4.19 -17.42
CA ILE A 46 10.56 -4.29 -15.99
C ILE A 46 10.68 -5.77 -15.57
N PRO A 47 11.51 -6.10 -14.56
CA PRO A 47 11.64 -7.47 -14.07
C PRO A 47 10.32 -8.03 -13.53
N GLN A 48 10.12 -9.35 -13.67
CA GLN A 48 8.88 -10.02 -13.23
C GLN A 48 8.62 -9.96 -11.72
N HIS A 49 9.65 -9.73 -10.90
CA HIS A 49 9.51 -9.63 -9.45
C HIS A 49 9.15 -8.22 -8.97
N ILE A 50 9.08 -7.23 -9.87
CA ILE A 50 8.63 -5.89 -9.55
C ILE A 50 7.12 -5.86 -9.72
N THR A 51 6.41 -5.63 -8.61
CA THR A 51 4.96 -5.45 -8.62
C THR A 51 4.63 -4.04 -9.08
N TYR A 52 3.69 -3.91 -10.02
CA TYR A 52 3.20 -2.62 -10.49
C TYR A 52 1.77 -2.74 -11.01
N LEU A 53 1.06 -1.62 -11.04
CA LEU A 53 -0.23 -1.47 -11.71
C LEU A 53 0.00 -0.87 -13.09
N ARG A 54 -0.73 -1.36 -14.10
CA ARG A 54 -0.73 -0.80 -15.45
C ARG A 54 -2.15 -0.48 -15.88
N TYR A 55 -2.35 0.74 -16.34
CA TYR A 55 -3.62 1.23 -16.88
C TYR A 55 -3.42 1.70 -18.32
N ASP A 56 -4.46 1.56 -19.14
CA ASP A 56 -4.51 2.32 -20.37
C ASP A 56 -4.46 3.83 -20.04
N SER A 57 -3.92 4.62 -20.98
CA SER A 57 -3.76 6.08 -20.83
C SER A 57 -5.00 6.77 -20.25
N LYS A 58 -6.21 6.44 -20.74
CA LYS A 58 -7.43 7.11 -20.31
C LYS A 58 -7.78 6.76 -18.86
N SER A 59 -7.75 5.48 -18.52
CA SER A 59 -8.08 5.02 -17.17
C SER A 59 -7.13 5.59 -16.13
N GLY A 60 -5.81 5.58 -16.41
CA GLY A 60 -4.80 6.13 -15.52
C GLY A 60 -4.93 7.66 -15.34
N ILE A 61 -5.05 8.42 -16.44
CA ILE A 61 -5.21 9.88 -16.37
C ILE A 61 -6.47 10.28 -15.61
N MET A 62 -7.60 9.61 -15.85
CA MET A 62 -8.85 9.96 -15.19
C MET A 62 -8.84 9.58 -13.71
N GLY A 63 -8.25 8.43 -13.36
CA GLY A 63 -8.07 8.01 -11.98
C GLY A 63 -7.18 8.97 -11.17
N ASP A 64 -6.03 9.34 -11.74
CA ASP A 64 -5.09 10.31 -11.16
C ASP A 64 -5.73 11.70 -10.99
N ARG A 65 -6.30 12.24 -12.07
CA ARG A 65 -6.85 13.61 -12.11
C ARG A 65 -7.94 13.86 -11.09
N TYR A 66 -8.79 12.85 -10.85
CA TYR A 66 -9.94 12.96 -9.97
C TYR A 66 -9.74 12.20 -8.66
N TRP A 67 -8.49 11.83 -8.34
CA TRP A 67 -8.14 11.22 -7.06
C TRP A 67 -8.70 12.02 -5.89
N SER A 68 -9.44 11.36 -5.01
CA SER A 68 -10.06 11.94 -3.81
C SER A 68 -11.09 13.06 -4.06
N GLU A 69 -11.41 13.39 -5.32
CA GLU A 69 -12.37 14.44 -5.65
C GLU A 69 -13.80 13.96 -5.42
N ILE A 70 -14.56 14.73 -4.62
CA ILE A 70 -15.96 14.44 -4.29
C ILE A 70 -16.93 15.40 -4.97
N ARG A 71 -16.42 16.46 -5.59
CA ARG A 71 -17.19 17.45 -6.32
C ARG A 71 -17.26 16.98 -7.77
N PHE A 72 -18.46 16.62 -8.20
CA PHE A 72 -18.78 16.21 -9.57
C PHE A 72 -18.81 17.41 -10.53
N GLN A 73 -17.91 18.38 -10.34
CA GLN A 73 -17.86 19.62 -11.10
C GLN A 73 -16.41 20.02 -11.37
N LYS A 74 -16.12 20.43 -12.61
CA LYS A 74 -14.85 21.06 -12.99
C LYS A 74 -15.11 22.50 -13.42
N SER A 75 -14.11 23.36 -13.25
CA SER A 75 -14.15 24.71 -13.82
C SER A 75 -13.59 24.69 -15.24
N THR A 76 -14.31 25.23 -16.21
CA THR A 76 -13.81 25.48 -17.56
C THR A 76 -13.65 26.98 -17.78
N TYR A 77 -12.55 27.35 -18.42
CA TYR A 77 -12.20 28.73 -18.70
C TYR A 77 -12.40 29.02 -20.19
N GLY A 78 -13.25 29.98 -20.48
CA GLY A 78 -13.50 30.50 -21.83
C GLY A 78 -13.25 32.00 -21.89
N VAL A 79 -13.24 32.55 -23.09
CA VAL A 79 -13.19 34.00 -23.31
C VAL A 79 -14.53 34.40 -23.92
N ASN A 80 -15.23 35.35 -23.30
CA ASN A 80 -16.46 35.90 -23.89
C ASN A 80 -16.14 36.82 -25.08
N GLU A 81 -17.15 37.26 -25.83
CA GLU A 81 -16.98 38.16 -26.99
C GLU A 81 -16.31 39.51 -26.64
N GLU A 82 -16.30 39.88 -25.36
CA GLU A 82 -15.70 41.12 -24.83
C GLU A 82 -14.26 40.93 -24.32
N GLY A 83 -13.67 39.74 -24.46
CA GLY A 83 -12.29 39.45 -24.05
C GLY A 83 -12.10 39.14 -22.56
N THR A 84 -13.19 38.98 -21.80
CA THR A 84 -13.16 38.64 -20.37
C THR A 84 -13.14 37.12 -20.18
N THR A 85 -12.30 36.65 -19.25
CA THR A 85 -12.26 35.23 -18.87
C THR A 85 -13.54 34.85 -18.13
N ASN A 86 -14.37 34.00 -18.73
CA ASN A 86 -15.49 33.35 -18.06
C ASN A 86 -15.01 32.08 -17.37
N LYS A 87 -15.50 31.85 -16.14
CA LYS A 87 -15.32 30.61 -15.38
C LYS A 87 -16.66 29.92 -15.25
N GLU A 88 -16.88 28.88 -16.04
CA GLU A 88 -18.10 28.08 -15.99
C GLU A 88 -17.86 26.80 -15.21
N LYS A 89 -18.91 26.28 -14.57
CA LYS A 89 -18.88 25.00 -13.87
C LYS A 89 -19.55 23.95 -14.74
N GLU A 90 -18.79 22.94 -15.13
CA GLU A 90 -19.28 21.79 -15.88
C GLU A 90 -19.41 20.58 -14.96
N THR A 91 -20.51 19.84 -15.08
CA THR A 91 -20.70 18.58 -14.38
C THR A 91 -19.78 17.49 -14.95
N ILE A 92 -19.12 16.75 -14.07
CA ILE A 92 -18.34 15.57 -14.42
C ILE A 92 -19.31 14.38 -14.41
N PRO A 93 -19.39 13.58 -15.48
CA PRO A 93 -20.27 12.41 -15.51
C PRO A 93 -19.92 11.40 -14.42
N ASP A 94 -20.93 10.83 -13.76
CA ASP A 94 -20.75 9.80 -12.71
C ASP A 94 -19.96 8.59 -13.21
N THR A 95 -20.08 8.27 -14.51
CA THR A 95 -19.33 7.17 -15.15
C THR A 95 -17.82 7.35 -15.07
N ILE A 96 -17.32 8.60 -15.01
CA ILE A 96 -15.89 8.83 -14.79
C ILE A 96 -15.45 8.24 -13.45
N TYR A 97 -16.26 8.41 -12.41
CA TYR A 97 -15.95 7.93 -11.08
C TYR A 97 -16.09 6.42 -10.95
N SER A 98 -17.19 5.85 -11.45
CA SER A 98 -17.42 4.40 -11.38
C SER A 98 -16.44 3.61 -12.23
N ASP A 99 -16.11 4.10 -13.42
CA ASP A 99 -15.36 3.33 -14.41
C ASP A 99 -13.84 3.51 -14.25
N TYR A 100 -13.40 4.66 -13.72
CA TYR A 100 -11.96 5.00 -13.65
C TYR A 100 -11.47 5.33 -12.25
N VAL A 101 -12.12 6.26 -11.55
CA VAL A 101 -11.57 6.79 -10.28
C VAL A 101 -11.62 5.77 -9.15
N ILE A 102 -12.78 5.15 -8.90
CA ILE A 102 -12.93 4.20 -7.80
C ILE A 102 -12.04 2.95 -8.01
N PRO A 103 -12.01 2.31 -9.20
CA PRO A 103 -11.08 1.21 -9.44
C PRO A 103 -9.62 1.60 -9.24
N TYR A 104 -9.18 2.72 -9.85
CA TYR A 104 -7.82 3.21 -9.72
C TYR A 104 -7.42 3.45 -8.26
N MET A 105 -8.27 4.15 -7.49
CA MET A 105 -8.01 4.38 -6.07
C MET A 105 -7.91 3.09 -5.27
N LYS A 106 -8.82 2.13 -5.50
CA LYS A 106 -8.79 0.85 -4.79
C LYS A 106 -7.50 0.09 -5.07
N ASP A 107 -7.10 0.01 -6.34
CA ASP A 107 -5.91 -0.72 -6.74
C ASP A 107 -4.64 -0.06 -6.17
N VAL A 108 -4.50 1.26 -6.27
CA VAL A 108 -3.33 1.99 -5.75
C VAL A 108 -3.23 1.87 -4.23
N ILE A 109 -4.34 2.04 -3.49
CA ILE A 109 -4.35 1.83 -2.04
C ILE A 109 -4.03 0.38 -1.70
N THR A 110 -4.55 -0.59 -2.46
CA THR A 110 -4.27 -2.01 -2.27
C THR A 110 -2.78 -2.31 -2.47
N LEU A 111 -2.16 -1.78 -3.53
CA LEU A 111 -0.73 -1.93 -3.77
C LEU A 111 0.08 -1.34 -2.62
N ALA A 112 -0.27 -0.14 -2.15
CA ALA A 112 0.43 0.50 -1.02
C ALA A 112 0.33 -0.34 0.28
N ILE A 113 -0.83 -0.97 0.53
CA ILE A 113 -1.00 -1.91 1.65
C ILE A 113 -0.05 -3.10 1.48
N GLN A 114 -0.07 -3.74 0.30
CA GLN A 114 0.77 -4.90 0.02
C GLN A 114 2.25 -4.59 0.19
N GLU A 115 2.70 -3.45 -0.33
CA GLU A 115 4.07 -2.96 -0.20
C GLU A 115 4.50 -2.80 1.27
N GLU A 116 3.66 -2.20 2.10
CA GLU A 116 3.94 -2.08 3.55
C GLU A 116 4.00 -3.45 4.24
N PHE A 117 3.08 -4.35 3.92
CA PHE A 117 3.03 -5.68 4.52
C PHE A 117 4.20 -6.57 4.06
N GLU A 118 4.65 -6.43 2.81
CA GLU A 118 5.89 -7.04 2.30
C GLU A 118 7.11 -6.51 3.06
N HIS A 119 7.20 -5.19 3.26
CA HIS A 119 8.27 -4.60 4.06
C HIS A 119 8.28 -5.15 5.50
N ARG A 120 7.12 -5.22 6.17
CA ARG A 120 7.00 -5.82 7.51
C ARG A 120 7.37 -7.29 7.54
N HIS A 121 7.02 -8.05 6.51
CA HIS A 121 7.41 -9.45 6.37
C HIS A 121 8.94 -9.57 6.24
N ASN A 122 9.58 -8.72 5.43
CA ASN A 122 11.03 -8.67 5.32
C ASN A 122 11.70 -8.30 6.65
N VAL A 123 11.15 -7.33 7.40
CA VAL A 123 11.63 -6.99 8.75
C VAL A 123 11.49 -8.18 9.71
N LEU A 124 10.43 -8.98 9.57
CA LEU A 124 10.24 -10.19 10.38
C LEU A 124 11.32 -11.25 10.06
N LEU A 125 11.69 -11.41 8.79
CA LEU A 125 12.72 -12.38 8.34
C LEU A 125 14.15 -11.93 8.69
N THR A 126 14.47 -10.64 8.54
CA THR A 126 15.83 -10.09 8.72
C THR A 126 16.36 -10.16 10.16
N LYS A 127 15.52 -10.54 11.13
CA LYS A 127 15.98 -10.89 12.50
C LYS A 127 16.91 -12.10 12.51
N PHE A 128 16.87 -12.92 11.46
CA PHE A 128 17.65 -14.14 11.35
C PHE A 128 18.59 -14.06 10.14
N SER A 129 19.69 -14.80 10.20
CA SER A 129 20.62 -14.88 9.07
C SER A 129 20.03 -15.76 7.95
N THR A 130 20.48 -15.56 6.72
CA THR A 130 20.11 -16.42 5.57
C THR A 130 20.47 -17.89 5.81
N LEU A 131 21.53 -18.17 6.57
CA LEU A 131 21.90 -19.52 6.96
C LEU A 131 20.90 -20.13 7.96
N GLU A 132 20.40 -19.32 8.90
CA GLU A 132 19.36 -19.75 9.84
C GLU A 132 18.06 -20.06 9.09
N GLU A 133 17.64 -19.18 8.18
CA GLU A 133 16.47 -19.39 7.33
C GLU A 133 16.58 -20.68 6.52
N ALA A 134 17.73 -20.90 5.87
CA ALA A 134 17.98 -22.10 5.06
C ALA A 134 17.96 -23.39 5.86
N THR A 135 18.34 -23.34 7.15
CA THR A 135 18.40 -24.52 8.04
C THR A 135 17.15 -24.67 8.90
N TRP A 136 16.24 -23.68 8.91
CA TRP A 136 15.11 -23.62 9.82
C TRP A 136 14.17 -24.82 9.71
N VAL A 137 13.89 -25.25 8.49
CA VAL A 137 13.03 -26.41 8.21
C VAL A 137 13.63 -27.69 8.79
N ASP A 138 14.94 -27.91 8.60
CA ASP A 138 15.64 -29.06 9.13
C ASP A 138 15.65 -29.06 10.66
N GLN A 139 15.91 -27.89 11.28
CA GLN A 139 15.86 -27.73 12.74
C GLN A 139 14.50 -28.11 13.32
N ILE A 140 13.40 -27.70 12.68
CA ILE A 140 12.03 -28.03 13.13
C ILE A 140 11.72 -29.51 12.96
N CYS A 141 12.12 -30.10 11.82
CA CYS A 141 11.91 -31.52 11.55
C CYS A 141 12.64 -32.38 12.58
N GLU A 142 13.93 -32.11 12.83
CA GLU A 142 14.71 -32.81 13.85
C GLU A 142 14.14 -32.60 15.25
N ALA A 143 13.77 -31.37 15.61
CA ALA A 143 13.23 -31.05 16.93
C ALA A 143 11.91 -31.78 17.20
N THR A 144 11.00 -31.78 16.23
CA THR A 144 9.70 -32.46 16.35
C THR A 144 9.87 -33.97 16.46
N ALA A 145 10.77 -34.55 15.65
CA ALA A 145 11.07 -35.98 15.69
C ALA A 145 11.69 -36.41 17.03
N TYR A 146 12.65 -35.63 17.53
CA TYR A 146 13.33 -35.90 18.81
C TYR A 146 12.40 -35.76 20.03
N ILE A 147 11.47 -34.79 20.00
CA ILE A 147 10.46 -34.65 21.06
C ILE A 147 9.49 -35.84 21.06
N ALA A 148 9.13 -36.35 19.89
CA ALA A 148 8.25 -37.51 19.75
C ALA A 148 8.95 -38.84 20.14
N ASP A 149 10.23 -38.97 19.81
CA ASP A 149 11.08 -40.11 20.13
C ASP A 149 12.49 -39.64 20.49
N ASN A 150 12.84 -39.74 21.78
CA ASN A 150 14.15 -39.30 22.28
C ASN A 150 15.33 -40.19 21.83
N SER A 151 15.07 -41.28 21.11
CA SER A 151 16.09 -42.10 20.46
C SER A 151 16.36 -41.69 19.01
N PHE A 152 15.61 -40.72 18.47
CA PHE A 152 15.81 -40.19 17.14
C PHE A 152 17.20 -39.55 17.00
N GLU A 153 17.95 -39.96 15.98
CA GLU A 153 19.28 -39.39 15.71
C GLU A 153 19.13 -37.97 15.13
N THR A 154 19.68 -37.00 15.84
CA THR A 154 19.68 -35.59 15.45
C THR A 154 21.08 -35.17 15.03
N LYS A 155 21.20 -34.43 13.93
CA LYS A 155 22.51 -33.99 13.43
C LYS A 155 22.71 -32.51 13.73
N LEU A 156 21.81 -31.68 13.23
CA LEU A 156 21.94 -30.24 13.31
C LEU A 156 21.61 -29.72 14.70
N ILE A 157 20.45 -30.11 15.26
CA ILE A 157 19.99 -29.53 16.53
C ILE A 157 20.84 -30.00 17.72
N HIS A 158 21.45 -31.18 17.64
CA HIS A 158 22.37 -31.66 18.66
C HIS A 158 23.64 -30.81 18.70
N SER A 159 24.30 -30.61 17.54
CA SER A 159 25.49 -29.76 17.46
C SER A 159 25.19 -28.31 17.86
N LEU A 160 24.02 -27.78 17.50
CA LEU A 160 23.61 -26.44 17.93
C LEU A 160 23.31 -26.35 19.43
N ALA A 161 22.77 -27.41 20.04
CA ALA A 161 22.56 -27.50 21.48
C ALA A 161 23.88 -27.50 22.26
N GLU A 162 24.87 -28.28 21.79
CA GLU A 162 26.21 -28.34 22.39
C GLU A 162 26.89 -26.96 22.39
N VAL A 163 26.82 -26.22 21.28
CA VAL A 163 27.39 -24.87 21.17
C VAL A 163 26.73 -23.87 22.14
N ARG A 164 25.49 -24.13 22.56
CA ARG A 164 24.70 -23.25 23.42
C ARG A 164 24.63 -23.71 24.87
N ASP A 165 25.40 -24.73 25.25
CA ASP A 165 25.39 -25.34 26.59
C ASP A 165 23.98 -25.78 27.03
N LEU A 166 23.21 -26.35 26.10
CA LEU A 166 21.86 -26.87 26.34
C LEU A 166 21.80 -28.38 26.07
N THR A 167 20.87 -29.08 26.71
CA THR A 167 20.52 -30.43 26.28
C THR A 167 19.77 -30.40 24.95
N THR A 168 19.89 -31.46 24.15
CA THR A 168 19.13 -31.60 22.88
C THR A 168 17.63 -31.42 23.08
N LEU A 169 17.08 -31.90 24.21
CA LEU A 169 15.66 -31.76 24.53
C LEU A 169 15.27 -30.30 24.83
N GLU A 170 16.06 -29.59 25.62
CA GLU A 170 15.83 -28.16 25.91
C GLU A 170 15.91 -27.33 24.63
N PHE A 171 16.88 -27.64 23.76
CA PHE A 171 17.04 -26.94 22.50
C PHE A 171 15.92 -27.25 21.50
N ALA A 172 15.51 -28.51 21.37
CA ALA A 172 14.37 -28.93 20.55
C ALA A 172 13.08 -28.22 20.99
N THR A 173 12.83 -28.13 22.30
CA THR A 173 11.66 -27.43 22.86
C THR A 173 11.69 -25.95 22.48
N LYS A 174 12.85 -25.29 22.63
CA LYS A 174 13.03 -23.88 22.24
C LYS A 174 12.78 -23.65 20.74
N ILE A 175 13.20 -24.56 19.86
CA ILE A 175 12.95 -24.46 18.41
C ILE A 175 11.44 -24.46 18.13
N VAL A 176 10.70 -25.41 18.72
CA VAL A 176 9.25 -25.51 18.53
C VAL A 176 8.52 -24.28 19.07
N ASP A 177 8.92 -23.78 20.24
CA ASP A 177 8.36 -22.56 20.83
C ASP A 177 8.61 -21.35 19.91
N LYS A 178 9.83 -21.19 19.41
CA LYS A 178 10.19 -20.09 18.51
C LYS A 178 9.50 -20.17 17.16
N GLN A 179 9.31 -21.38 16.65
CA GLN A 179 8.52 -21.58 15.43
C GLN A 179 7.05 -21.19 15.63
N THR A 180 6.50 -21.48 16.81
CA THR A 180 5.13 -21.07 17.15
C THR A 180 5.01 -19.56 17.27
N GLU A 181 5.98 -18.90 17.91
CA GLU A 181 6.05 -17.44 18.02
C GLU A 181 6.14 -16.78 16.64
N PHE A 182 7.06 -17.24 15.78
CA PHE A 182 7.22 -16.73 14.43
C PHE A 182 5.96 -16.92 13.58
N LYS A 183 5.37 -18.12 13.60
CA LYS A 183 4.13 -18.40 12.85
C LYS A 183 2.96 -17.55 13.34
N THR A 184 2.85 -17.29 14.64
CA THR A 184 1.82 -16.40 15.18
C THR A 184 1.98 -15.00 14.58
N GLN A 185 3.19 -14.44 14.60
CA GLN A 185 3.47 -13.12 14.00
C GLN A 185 3.18 -13.10 12.50
N LEU A 186 3.58 -14.15 11.78
CA LEU A 186 3.33 -14.26 10.34
C LEU A 186 1.83 -14.34 10.00
N TYR A 187 1.06 -15.11 10.78
CA TYR A 187 -0.39 -15.22 10.58
C TYR A 187 -1.12 -13.93 10.94
N ASP A 188 -0.71 -13.26 12.02
CA ASP A 188 -1.25 -11.96 12.40
C ASP A 188 -1.01 -10.93 11.29
N LEU A 189 0.18 -10.94 10.69
CA LEU A 189 0.54 -10.07 9.55
C LEU A 189 -0.36 -10.34 8.33
N ALA A 190 -0.51 -11.60 7.92
CA ALA A 190 -1.35 -11.97 6.79
C ALA A 190 -2.83 -11.65 7.03
N VAL A 191 -3.34 -11.84 8.24
CA VAL A 191 -4.72 -11.49 8.60
C VAL A 191 -4.92 -9.97 8.57
N ALA A 192 -3.95 -9.20 9.06
CA ALA A 192 -4.03 -7.74 9.05
C ALA A 192 -4.03 -7.17 7.62
N GLU A 193 -3.18 -7.69 6.73
CA GLU A 193 -3.18 -7.34 5.31
C GLU A 193 -4.55 -7.58 4.67
N GLN A 194 -5.09 -8.79 4.82
CA GLN A 194 -6.38 -9.17 4.24
C GLN A 194 -7.54 -8.34 4.80
N LYS A 195 -7.50 -7.96 6.09
CA LYS A 195 -8.49 -7.05 6.67
C LYS A 195 -8.46 -5.69 6.00
N MET A 196 -7.26 -5.12 5.77
CA MET A 196 -7.12 -3.82 5.13
C MET A 196 -7.57 -3.85 3.66
N ILE A 197 -7.16 -4.87 2.91
CA ILE A 197 -7.63 -5.08 1.52
C ILE A 197 -9.16 -5.25 1.48
N HIS A 198 -9.74 -5.98 2.44
CA HIS A 198 -11.19 -6.14 2.52
C HIS A 198 -11.93 -4.82 2.76
N ILE A 199 -11.41 -3.96 3.63
CA ILE A 199 -11.96 -2.61 3.87
C ILE A 199 -11.96 -1.80 2.56
N VAL A 200 -10.83 -1.75 1.86
CA VAL A 200 -10.67 -0.98 0.61
C VAL A 200 -11.57 -1.50 -0.50
N THR A 201 -11.58 -2.83 -0.71
CA THR A 201 -12.38 -3.45 -1.76
C THR A 201 -13.89 -3.32 -1.50
N GLY A 202 -14.30 -3.24 -0.24
CA GLY A 202 -15.68 -2.99 0.19
C GLY A 202 -16.18 -1.55 -0.04
N CYS A 203 -15.29 -0.57 -0.22
CA CYS A 203 -15.70 0.81 -0.50
C CYS A 203 -16.48 0.93 -1.80
N THR A 204 -17.51 1.77 -1.86
CA THR A 204 -18.34 1.93 -3.08
C THR A 204 -18.26 3.33 -3.68
N THR A 205 -17.77 4.30 -2.91
CA THR A 205 -17.66 5.69 -3.33
C THR A 205 -16.26 6.24 -3.04
N VAL A 206 -15.89 7.33 -3.74
CA VAL A 206 -14.67 8.10 -3.40
C VAL A 206 -14.71 8.62 -1.96
N ARG A 207 -15.91 8.91 -1.44
CA ARG A 207 -16.09 9.35 -0.05
C ARG A 207 -15.69 8.27 0.95
N ASP A 208 -16.06 7.01 0.69
CA ASP A 208 -15.65 5.87 1.53
C ASP A 208 -14.12 5.72 1.51
N LEU A 209 -13.51 5.82 0.32
CA LEU A 209 -12.06 5.71 0.16
C LEU A 209 -11.33 6.87 0.85
N ASN A 210 -11.87 8.09 0.82
CA ASN A 210 -11.32 9.22 1.56
C ASN A 210 -11.34 9.02 3.07
N VAL A 211 -12.34 8.31 3.60
CA VAL A 211 -12.36 7.92 5.03
C VAL A 211 -11.23 6.94 5.31
N VAL A 212 -11.01 5.96 4.44
CA VAL A 212 -9.91 4.99 4.57
C VAL A 212 -8.55 5.71 4.55
N LEU A 213 -8.33 6.61 3.59
CA LEU A 213 -7.13 7.43 3.50
C LEU A 213 -6.86 8.23 4.78
N GLU A 214 -7.91 8.77 5.39
CA GLU A 214 -7.79 9.53 6.63
C GLU A 214 -7.49 8.66 7.86
N ASP A 215 -8.27 7.60 8.03
CA ASP A 215 -8.26 6.77 9.23
C ASP A 215 -7.03 5.85 9.27
N TYR A 216 -6.47 5.47 8.11
CA TYR A 216 -5.42 4.48 8.01
C TYR A 216 -4.11 4.99 7.40
N PHE A 217 -4.14 6.02 6.55
CA PHE A 217 -2.97 6.51 5.82
C PHE A 217 -2.56 7.93 6.19
N SER A 218 -3.23 8.54 7.17
CA SER A 218 -2.93 9.90 7.61
C SER A 218 -3.03 10.93 6.49
N ILE A 219 -3.94 10.70 5.54
CA ILE A 219 -4.28 11.64 4.46
C ILE A 219 -5.65 12.27 4.74
N ALA A 220 -5.64 13.56 5.05
CA ALA A 220 -6.84 14.31 5.37
C ALA A 220 -7.86 14.31 4.22
N MET A 221 -9.11 13.95 4.52
CA MET A 221 -10.22 14.17 3.59
C MET A 221 -10.47 15.68 3.38
N SER A 222 -11.18 16.01 2.30
CA SER A 222 -11.52 17.41 2.02
C SER A 222 -12.31 18.07 3.17
N ASN A 223 -12.11 19.36 3.38
CA ASN A 223 -12.81 20.12 4.42
C ASN A 223 -14.35 20.04 4.29
N ALA A 224 -14.86 20.00 3.07
CA ALA A 224 -16.31 19.86 2.82
C ALA A 224 -16.83 18.52 3.37
N GLN A 225 -16.16 17.41 3.03
CA GLN A 225 -16.52 16.10 3.57
C GLN A 225 -16.33 16.04 5.09
N CYS A 226 -15.24 16.63 5.61
CA CYS A 226 -14.95 16.63 7.04
C CYS A 226 -16.05 17.34 7.86
N LEU A 227 -16.56 18.47 7.36
CA LEU A 227 -17.70 19.18 7.97
C LEU A 227 -18.99 18.37 7.87
N GLU A 228 -19.30 17.82 6.68
CA GLU A 228 -20.48 16.99 6.44
C GLU A 228 -20.53 15.77 7.38
N TYR A 229 -19.38 15.14 7.62
CA TYR A 229 -19.26 13.96 8.48
C TYR A 229 -19.12 14.33 9.96
N GLY A 230 -19.14 15.63 10.28
CA GLY A 230 -19.04 16.12 11.65
C GLY A 230 -17.69 15.87 12.30
N ARG A 231 -16.61 15.66 11.53
CA ARG A 231 -15.22 15.51 11.99
C ARG A 231 -14.50 16.87 12.13
N CYS A 232 -15.03 17.91 11.49
CA CYS A 232 -14.54 19.28 11.59
C CYS A 232 -15.65 20.23 12.09
N THR A 233 -15.25 21.43 12.52
CA THR A 233 -16.11 22.58 12.83
C THR A 233 -15.55 23.84 12.22
N THR A 234 -16.41 24.81 11.93
CA THR A 234 -15.98 26.15 11.55
C THR A 234 -15.78 26.98 12.81
N ASN A 235 -14.59 27.54 12.99
CA ASN A 235 -14.30 28.49 14.05
C ASN A 235 -15.04 29.81 13.75
N GLU A 236 -15.94 30.22 14.66
CA GLU A 236 -16.81 31.39 14.46
C GLU A 236 -16.04 32.72 14.44
N GLU A 237 -14.87 32.80 15.09
CA GLU A 237 -14.06 34.02 15.16
C GLU A 237 -13.15 34.20 13.95
N THR A 238 -12.60 33.10 13.42
CA THR A 238 -11.61 33.14 12.34
C THR A 238 -12.18 32.73 10.98
N GLY A 239 -13.33 32.06 10.96
CA GLY A 239 -13.89 31.43 9.76
C GLY A 239 -13.13 30.19 9.28
N ASN A 240 -12.08 29.77 9.99
CA ASN A 240 -11.27 28.62 9.62
C ASN A 240 -11.98 27.31 9.94
N ILE A 241 -11.71 26.28 9.14
CA ILE A 241 -12.20 24.92 9.41
C ILE A 241 -11.17 24.20 10.26
N GLU A 242 -11.58 23.78 11.44
CA GLU A 242 -10.75 23.11 12.43
C GLU A 242 -11.24 21.67 12.64
N ARG A 243 -10.29 20.76 12.84
CA ARG A 243 -10.57 19.35 13.15
C ARG A 243 -11.02 19.26 14.62
N LYS A 244 -12.06 18.45 14.90
CA LYS A 244 -12.53 18.22 16.28
C LYS A 244 -11.54 17.38 17.08
N GLU A 245 -10.88 16.44 16.42
CA GLU A 245 -9.83 15.61 16.98
C GLU A 245 -8.51 15.95 16.28
N THR A 246 -7.41 15.91 17.02
CA THR A 246 -6.08 16.19 16.46
C THR A 246 -5.79 15.20 15.35
N PHE A 247 -5.62 15.73 14.14
CA PHE A 247 -5.22 14.91 13.00
C PHE A 247 -3.73 14.59 13.09
N ASP A 248 -3.38 13.33 12.89
CA ASP A 248 -2.00 12.89 12.85
C ASP A 248 -1.39 13.22 11.47
N TYR A 249 -0.47 14.18 11.45
CA TYR A 249 0.28 14.58 10.26
C TYR A 249 1.66 13.91 10.17
N SER A 250 1.97 12.93 11.04
CA SER A 250 3.28 12.26 11.06
C SER A 250 3.54 11.40 9.82
N GLY A 251 2.51 11.11 9.01
CA GLY A 251 2.66 10.44 7.72
C GLY A 251 2.80 8.91 7.80
N GLY A 252 2.46 8.30 8.95
CA GLY A 252 2.50 6.86 9.14
C GLY A 252 1.20 6.13 8.79
N TYR A 253 1.34 4.85 8.45
CA TYR A 253 0.22 3.90 8.36
C TYR A 253 -0.24 3.47 9.76
N LYS A 254 -1.55 3.45 10.00
CA LYS A 254 -2.17 3.22 11.32
C LYS A 254 -2.67 1.78 11.54
N PHE A 255 -2.29 0.87 10.66
CA PHE A 255 -2.57 -0.56 10.71
C PHE A 255 -1.27 -1.35 10.75
#